data_AF-L8Y425-F1
#
_entry.id   AF-L8Y425-F1
#
_cell.length_a   1.000
_cell.length_b   1.000
_cell.length_c   1.000
_cell.angle_alpha   90.00
_cell.angle_beta   90.00
_cell.angle_gamma   90.00
#
_symmetry.space_group_name_H-M   'P 1'
#
loop_
_entity.id
_entity.type
_entity.pdbx_description
1 polymer ?
#
loop_
_entity_poly.entity_id
_entity_poly.type
_entity_poly.pdbx_seq_one_letter_code
_entity_poly.pdbx_strand_id
1 'polypeptide(L)'
;MAGYKPAAIQTYPILGEKITQDTLYWNNYKDDILISRPAKKHLELYDRDLKNFRISKALDRVLEPSCTIKTPEITVSIIKELNRRGVLANALAGRDEKEISRILNFLIRNLSQPRFAPVLINVAEIIIAAHEPQVGEEFPQDCRSMLCSPGHAGGPYHAGGPYPQVPLPPRVLGGAQVAS
;
A
#
# COMPACT_ATOMS: atom_id res chain seq x y z
N MET A 1 -10.66 -0.88 56.89
CA MET A 1 -11.01 -0.04 55.73
C MET A 1 -9.80 0.85 55.44
N ALA A 2 -9.18 0.70 54.26
CA ALA A 2 -8.02 1.50 53.89
C ALA A 2 -8.46 2.95 53.64
N GLY A 3 -7.95 3.90 54.42
CA GLY A 3 -8.28 5.32 54.29
C GLY A 3 -7.77 5.87 52.96
N TYR A 4 -8.66 6.48 52.19
CA TYR A 4 -8.33 7.23 50.98
C TYR A 4 -7.37 8.38 51.33
N LYS A 5 -6.21 8.42 50.66
CA LYS A 5 -5.30 9.58 50.69
C LYS A 5 -5.56 10.40 49.43
N PRO A 6 -6.08 11.63 49.54
CA PRO A 6 -6.30 12.46 48.36
C PRO A 6 -4.97 12.78 47.68
N ALA A 7 -4.94 12.66 46.35
CA ALA A 7 -3.80 13.11 45.57
C ALA A 7 -3.69 14.64 45.69
N ALA A 8 -2.61 15.12 46.32
CA ALA A 8 -2.30 16.54 46.37
C ALA A 8 -1.96 17.01 44.94
N ILE A 9 -2.81 17.86 44.38
CA ILE A 9 -2.55 18.51 43.09
C ILE A 9 -1.48 19.57 43.34
N GLN A 10 -0.35 19.49 42.62
CA GLN A 10 0.71 20.50 42.65
C GLN A 10 0.15 21.82 42.13
N THR A 11 -0.21 22.75 43.02
CA THR A 11 -0.63 24.11 42.64
C THR A 11 0.57 24.94 42.25
N TYR A 12 0.44 25.74 41.19
CA TYR A 12 1.49 26.67 40.75
C TYR A 12 1.86 27.64 41.88
N PRO A 13 3.16 27.91 42.11
CA PRO A 13 3.59 28.83 43.16
C PRO A 13 3.16 30.26 42.82
N ILE A 14 2.52 30.95 43.77
CA ILE A 14 2.17 32.37 43.66
C ILE A 14 3.45 33.17 43.85
N LEU A 15 3.80 34.00 42.86
CA LEU A 15 5.05 34.75 42.82
C LEU A 15 5.06 35.84 43.93
N GLY A 16 6.00 35.74 44.89
CA GLY A 16 6.20 36.77 45.93
C GLY A 16 6.50 36.22 47.33
N GLU A 17 6.31 34.93 47.57
CA GLU A 17 6.71 34.26 48.82
C GLU A 17 8.03 33.51 48.61
N LYS A 18 8.90 33.56 49.60
CA LYS A 18 10.35 33.32 49.50
C LYS A 18 10.70 32.00 48.76
N ILE A 19 11.62 32.08 47.80
CA ILE A 19 12.09 30.94 47.00
C ILE A 19 12.75 29.91 47.93
N THR A 20 12.06 28.81 48.22
CA THR A 20 12.56 27.67 49.01
C THR A 20 13.17 26.61 48.07
N GLN A 21 13.98 25.67 48.58
CA GLN A 21 14.60 24.62 47.74
C GLN A 21 13.58 23.84 46.90
N ASP A 22 12.35 23.65 47.39
CA ASP A 22 11.26 22.98 46.67
C ASP A 22 10.75 23.78 45.45
N THR A 23 10.92 25.10 45.45
CA THR A 23 10.60 25.98 44.29
C THR A 23 11.74 26.09 43.27
N LEU A 24 12.94 25.55 43.56
CA LEU A 24 14.05 25.56 42.60
C LEU A 24 13.91 24.52 41.47
N TYR A 25 12.88 23.67 41.52
CA TYR A 25 12.58 22.68 40.48
C TYR A 25 12.41 23.30 39.08
N TRP A 26 12.03 24.58 39.00
CA TRP A 26 11.83 25.30 37.74
C TRP A 26 13.13 25.80 37.09
N ASN A 27 14.21 25.95 37.85
CA ASN A 27 15.46 26.52 37.32
C ASN A 27 16.14 25.61 36.28
N ASN A 28 15.74 24.33 36.25
CA ASN A 28 16.19 23.33 35.28
C ASN A 28 15.03 22.71 34.49
N TYR A 29 13.82 23.27 34.57
CA TYR A 29 12.70 22.82 33.74
C TYR A 29 12.99 23.25 32.31
N LYS A 30 13.32 22.28 31.46
CA LYS A 30 13.54 22.51 30.02
C LYS A 30 12.17 22.64 29.37
N ASP A 31 11.93 23.76 28.71
CA ASP A 31 10.73 23.95 27.89
C ASP A 31 10.58 22.83 26.85
N ASP A 32 9.34 22.60 26.41
CA ASP A 32 9.03 21.62 25.38
C ASP A 32 9.85 21.89 24.11
N ILE A 33 10.36 20.81 23.50
CA ILE A 33 11.14 20.90 22.26
C ILE A 33 10.24 21.43 21.14
N LEU A 34 10.38 22.72 20.83
CA LEU A 34 9.76 23.33 19.65
C LEU A 34 10.47 22.80 18.40
N ILE A 35 9.96 21.72 17.83
CA ILE A 35 10.40 21.22 16.53
C ILE A 35 9.98 22.24 15.48
N SER A 36 10.93 23.01 14.95
CA SER A 36 10.69 23.90 13.83
C SER A 36 10.14 23.06 12.67
N ARG A 37 9.01 23.49 12.08
CA ARG A 37 8.47 22.79 10.92
C ARG A 37 9.49 22.93 9.79
N PRO A 38 10.11 21.85 9.30
CA PRO A 38 11.02 21.98 8.17
C PRO A 38 10.27 22.62 7.01
N ALA A 39 10.92 23.55 6.31
CA ALA A 39 10.36 24.20 5.13
C ALA A 39 9.81 23.12 4.18
N LYS A 40 8.61 23.33 3.64
CA LYS A 40 7.96 22.35 2.76
C LYS A 40 8.91 22.01 1.61
N LYS A 41 9.39 20.76 1.56
CA LYS A 41 10.23 20.27 0.46
C LYS A 41 9.44 20.43 -0.85
N HIS A 42 10.07 21.03 -1.85
CA HIS A 42 9.47 21.16 -3.18
C HIS A 42 9.20 19.74 -3.70
N LEU A 43 7.92 19.42 -3.93
CA LEU A 43 7.52 18.11 -4.44
C LEU A 43 7.95 18.01 -5.90
N GLU A 44 8.65 16.94 -6.21
CA GLU A 44 9.02 16.59 -7.56
C GLU A 44 7.77 16.42 -8.45
N LEU A 45 7.93 16.62 -9.75
CA LEU A 45 6.80 16.63 -10.68
C LEU A 45 6.01 15.31 -10.66
N TYR A 46 6.69 14.18 -10.51
CA TYR A 46 6.08 12.86 -10.39
C TYR A 46 5.35 12.68 -9.04
N ASP A 47 5.93 13.13 -7.92
CA ASP A 47 5.29 13.07 -6.59
C ASP A 47 4.02 13.91 -6.53
N ARG A 48 4.01 15.05 -7.23
CA ARG A 48 2.82 15.87 -7.41
C ARG A 48 1.71 15.12 -8.15
N ASP A 49 2.05 14.33 -9.17
CA ASP A 49 1.06 13.54 -9.91
C ASP A 49 0.52 12.38 -9.08
N LEU A 50 1.37 11.72 -8.30
CA LEU A 50 0.96 10.68 -7.35
C LEU A 50 0.04 11.22 -6.24
N LYS A 51 0.28 12.46 -5.79
CA LYS A 51 -0.60 13.14 -4.81
C LYS A 51 -1.98 13.47 -5.39
N ASN A 52 -2.04 13.80 -6.67
CA ASN A 52 -3.28 14.14 -7.37
C ASN A 52 -3.95 12.94 -8.06
N PHE A 53 -3.52 11.70 -7.76
CA PHE A 53 -4.03 10.46 -8.38
C PHE A 53 -3.95 10.45 -9.91
N ARG A 54 -3.01 11.19 -10.50
CA ARG A 54 -2.77 11.22 -11.95
C ARG A 54 -1.79 10.12 -12.34
N ILE A 55 -2.24 8.87 -12.23
CA ILE A 55 -1.38 7.68 -12.36
C ILE A 55 -0.75 7.58 -13.74
N SER A 56 -1.53 7.73 -14.81
CA SER A 56 -1.02 7.63 -16.19
C SER A 56 0.09 8.65 -16.46
N LYS A 57 -0.13 9.93 -16.08
CA LYS A 57 0.85 11.01 -16.25
C LYS A 57 2.10 10.80 -15.40
N ALA A 58 1.95 10.30 -14.18
CA ALA A 58 3.09 9.97 -13.32
C ALA A 58 3.95 8.88 -13.97
N LEU A 59 3.30 7.84 -14.50
CA LEU A 59 3.95 6.72 -15.17
C LEU A 59 4.67 7.19 -16.45
N ASP A 60 4.06 8.05 -17.27
CA ASP A 60 4.70 8.60 -18.48
C ASP A 60 5.97 9.39 -18.16
N ARG A 61 5.93 10.23 -17.12
CA ARG A 61 7.09 11.02 -16.69
C ARG A 61 8.26 10.16 -16.24
N VAL A 62 7.99 9.07 -15.52
CA VAL A 62 9.07 8.21 -14.98
C VAL A 62 9.62 7.22 -15.99
N LEU A 63 8.86 6.95 -17.06
CA LEU A 63 9.27 6.11 -18.19
C LEU A 63 10.04 6.89 -19.26
N GLU A 64 10.18 8.20 -19.12
CA GLU A 64 10.98 9.00 -20.03
C GLU A 64 12.45 8.50 -20.04
N PRO A 65 13.10 8.40 -21.22
CA PRO A 65 14.50 7.93 -21.32
C PRO A 65 15.46 8.70 -20.40
N SER A 66 15.24 10.00 -20.25
CA SER A 66 16.02 10.89 -19.37
C SER A 66 16.01 10.41 -17.91
N CYS A 67 14.86 9.99 -17.39
CA CYS A 67 14.68 9.53 -16.01
C CYS A 67 15.12 8.08 -15.82
N THR A 68 14.78 7.20 -16.76
CA THR A 68 15.11 5.77 -16.68
C THR A 68 16.60 5.49 -16.80
N ILE A 69 17.35 6.32 -17.53
CA ILE A 69 18.80 6.19 -17.69
C ILE A 69 19.55 6.77 -16.50
N LYS A 70 19.16 7.97 -16.02
CA LYS A 70 19.88 8.66 -14.95
C LYS A 70 19.57 8.09 -13.57
N THR A 71 18.30 7.75 -13.33
CA THR A 71 17.80 7.41 -11.99
C THR A 71 16.74 6.29 -12.08
N PRO A 72 17.14 5.06 -12.43
CA PRO A 72 16.20 3.93 -12.51
C PRO A 72 15.56 3.61 -11.15
N GLU A 73 16.25 3.91 -10.05
CA GLU A 73 15.77 3.72 -8.68
C GLU A 73 14.46 4.47 -8.40
N ILE A 74 14.34 5.70 -8.91
CA ILE A 74 13.15 6.54 -8.72
C ILE A 74 11.98 5.94 -9.50
N THR A 75 12.21 5.54 -10.76
CA THR A 75 11.20 4.89 -11.60
C THR A 75 10.68 3.62 -10.95
N VAL A 76 11.57 2.75 -10.45
CA VAL A 76 11.18 1.51 -9.77
C VAL A 76 10.42 1.80 -8.47
N SER A 77 10.83 2.82 -7.71
CA SER A 77 10.13 3.23 -6.48
C SER A 77 8.68 3.64 -6.77
N ILE A 78 8.46 4.40 -7.83
CA ILE A 78 7.13 4.86 -8.23
C ILE A 78 6.29 3.69 -8.71
N ILE A 79 6.84 2.83 -9.58
CA ILE A 79 6.17 1.61 -10.03
C ILE A 79 5.79 0.71 -8.85
N LYS A 80 6.69 0.55 -7.87
CA LYS A 80 6.44 -0.20 -6.63
C LYS A 80 5.28 0.41 -5.83
N GLU A 81 5.25 1.72 -5.69
CA GLU A 81 4.17 2.44 -5.01
C GLU A 81 2.83 2.30 -5.75
N LEU A 82 2.85 2.33 -7.08
CA LEU A 82 1.64 2.10 -7.90
C LEU A 82 1.12 0.66 -7.75
N ASN A 83 2.02 -0.32 -7.73
CA ASN A 83 1.67 -1.73 -7.49
C ASN A 83 1.07 -1.91 -6.09
N ARG A 84 1.66 -1.28 -5.06
CA ARG A 84 1.14 -1.30 -3.69
C ARG A 84 -0.28 -0.73 -3.58
N ARG A 85 -0.65 0.23 -4.44
CA ARG A 85 -1.99 0.85 -4.49
C ARG A 85 -3.00 0.06 -5.34
N GLY A 86 -2.54 -0.95 -6.10
CA GLY A 86 -3.41 -1.71 -7.02
C GLY A 86 -3.91 -0.90 -8.23
N VAL A 87 -3.32 0.27 -8.51
CA VAL A 87 -3.75 1.16 -9.61
C VAL A 87 -2.90 1.01 -10.87
N LEU A 88 -1.85 0.17 -10.81
CA LEU A 88 -0.93 -0.05 -11.92
C LEU A 88 -1.64 -0.73 -13.10
N ALA A 89 -2.47 -1.74 -12.85
CA ALA A 89 -3.22 -2.45 -13.89
C ALA A 89 -4.12 -1.50 -14.70
N ASN A 90 -4.84 -0.60 -14.01
CA ASN A 90 -5.71 0.39 -14.65
C ASN A 90 -4.92 1.38 -15.52
N ALA A 91 -3.68 1.71 -15.12
CA ALA A 91 -2.81 2.61 -15.88
C ALA A 91 -2.17 1.95 -17.10
N LEU A 92 -2.13 0.61 -17.15
CA LEU A 92 -1.59 -0.19 -18.26
C LEU A 92 -2.68 -0.58 -19.25
N ALA A 93 -3.89 -0.94 -18.78
CA ALA A 93 -4.98 -1.40 -19.63
C ALA A 93 -5.45 -0.37 -20.69
N GLY A 94 -5.26 0.92 -20.44
CA GLY A 94 -5.66 1.99 -21.36
C GLY A 94 -4.55 2.52 -22.28
N ARG A 95 -3.43 1.79 -22.42
CA ARG A 95 -2.26 2.26 -23.19
C ARG A 95 -2.16 1.60 -24.57
N ASP A 96 -1.64 2.37 -25.52
CA ASP A 96 -1.33 1.89 -26.87
C ASP A 96 -0.12 0.95 -26.89
N GLU A 97 -0.05 0.09 -27.90
CA GLU A 97 1.05 -0.87 -28.13
C GLU A 97 2.45 -0.21 -28.10
N LYS A 98 2.57 1.02 -28.59
CA LYS A 98 3.82 1.79 -28.58
C LYS A 98 4.28 2.15 -27.16
N GLU A 99 3.35 2.51 -26.28
CA GLU A 99 3.64 2.81 -24.88
C GLU A 99 4.04 1.53 -24.13
N ILE A 100 3.32 0.44 -24.38
CA ILE A 100 3.64 -0.86 -23.80
C ILE A 100 5.03 -1.33 -24.23
N SER A 101 5.38 -1.12 -25.51
CA SER A 101 6.73 -1.39 -26.02
C SER A 101 7.81 -0.58 -25.30
N ARG A 102 7.55 0.69 -24.96
CA ARG A 102 8.48 1.51 -24.15
C ARG A 102 8.68 0.90 -22.76
N ILE A 103 7.59 0.46 -22.13
CA ILE A 103 7.62 -0.14 -20.79
C ILE A 103 8.39 -1.47 -20.83
N LEU A 104 8.11 -2.34 -21.80
CA LEU A 104 8.80 -3.62 -21.97
C LEU A 104 10.31 -3.44 -22.19
N ASN A 105 10.72 -2.47 -23.03
CA ASN A 105 12.13 -2.15 -23.21
C ASN A 105 12.79 -1.68 -21.90
N PHE A 106 12.07 -0.91 -21.08
CA PHE A 106 12.55 -0.53 -19.76
C PHE A 106 12.71 -1.74 -18.82
N LEU A 107 11.74 -2.68 -18.82
CA LEU A 107 11.82 -3.91 -18.03
C LEU A 107 13.04 -4.74 -18.45
N ILE A 108 13.18 -5.06 -19.74
CA ILE A 108 14.28 -5.87 -20.28
C ILE A 108 15.65 -5.30 -19.88
N ARG A 109 15.79 -3.97 -19.93
CA ARG A 109 17.05 -3.30 -19.57
C ARG A 109 17.35 -3.34 -18.07
N ASN A 110 16.34 -3.28 -17.20
CA ASN A 110 16.53 -3.16 -15.75
C ASN A 110 16.39 -4.49 -14.99
N LEU A 111 15.92 -5.56 -15.64
CA LEU A 111 15.75 -6.88 -15.04
C LEU A 111 17.06 -7.55 -14.59
N SER A 112 18.22 -7.18 -15.16
CA SER A 112 19.53 -7.68 -14.68
C SER A 112 19.84 -7.28 -13.23
N GLN A 113 19.14 -6.31 -12.65
CA GLN A 113 19.36 -5.91 -11.26
C GLN A 113 18.41 -6.70 -10.32
N PRO A 114 18.93 -7.64 -9.49
CA PRO A 114 18.10 -8.49 -8.65
C PRO A 114 17.29 -7.71 -7.60
N ARG A 115 17.74 -6.50 -7.23
CA ARG A 115 17.02 -5.60 -6.32
C ARG A 115 15.68 -5.13 -6.89
N PHE A 116 15.58 -4.99 -8.22
CA PHE A 116 14.38 -4.49 -8.89
C PHE A 116 13.54 -5.62 -9.49
N ALA A 117 14.18 -6.76 -9.78
CA ALA A 117 13.55 -7.95 -10.33
C ALA A 117 12.16 -8.28 -9.75
N PRO A 118 11.93 -8.39 -8.43
CA PRO A 118 10.60 -8.74 -7.93
C PRO A 118 9.51 -7.73 -8.29
N VAL A 119 9.83 -6.43 -8.30
CA VAL A 119 8.87 -5.38 -8.68
C VAL A 119 8.60 -5.44 -10.19
N LEU A 120 9.66 -5.60 -10.99
CA LEU A 120 9.57 -5.62 -12.44
C LEU A 120 8.87 -6.88 -12.98
N ILE A 121 9.05 -8.03 -12.32
CA ILE A 121 8.38 -9.28 -12.65
C ILE A 121 6.87 -9.14 -12.44
N ASN A 122 6.43 -8.58 -11.30
CA ASN A 122 5.01 -8.30 -11.05
C ASN A 122 4.42 -7.39 -12.14
N VAL A 123 5.17 -6.39 -12.59
CA VAL A 123 4.72 -5.49 -13.66
C VAL A 123 4.57 -6.24 -14.98
N ALA A 124 5.53 -7.11 -15.31
CA ALA A 124 5.48 -7.95 -16.51
C ALA A 124 4.25 -8.88 -16.49
N GLU A 125 3.96 -9.50 -15.34
CA GLU A 125 2.77 -10.33 -15.14
C GLU A 125 1.47 -9.55 -15.41
N ILE A 126 1.37 -8.33 -14.87
CA ILE A 126 0.21 -7.45 -15.09
C ILE A 126 0.08 -7.06 -16.58
N ILE A 127 1.19 -6.76 -17.26
CA ILE A 127 1.16 -6.44 -18.70
C ILE A 127 0.69 -7.64 -19.51
N ILE A 128 1.21 -8.84 -19.21
CA ILE A 128 0.80 -10.07 -19.90
C ILE A 128 -0.68 -10.32 -19.68
N ALA A 129 -1.18 -10.19 -18.44
CA ALA A 129 -2.60 -10.37 -18.14
C ALA A 129 -3.51 -9.30 -18.78
N ALA A 130 -3.04 -8.06 -18.93
CA ALA A 130 -3.81 -6.98 -19.54
C ALA A 130 -3.90 -7.09 -21.06
N HIS A 131 -2.91 -7.72 -21.70
CA HIS A 131 -2.84 -7.90 -23.15
C HIS A 131 -3.05 -9.35 -23.59
N GLU A 132 -3.39 -10.24 -22.66
CA GLU A 132 -3.94 -11.54 -23.00
C GLU A 132 -5.26 -11.28 -23.74
N PRO A 133 -5.39 -11.72 -25.01
CA PRO A 133 -6.70 -11.72 -25.64
C PRO A 133 -7.60 -12.59 -24.76
N GLN A 134 -8.74 -12.06 -24.33
CA GLN A 134 -9.79 -12.83 -23.66
C GLN A 134 -10.30 -13.89 -24.64
N VAL A 135 -9.55 -14.98 -24.81
CA VAL A 135 -9.95 -16.14 -25.58
C VAL A 135 -10.89 -16.91 -24.66
N GLY A 136 -12.17 -16.58 -24.77
CA GLY A 136 -13.26 -17.40 -24.26
C GLY A 136 -14.11 -16.74 -23.18
N GLU A 137 -14.78 -15.63 -23.49
CA GLU A 137 -16.07 -15.27 -22.86
C GLU A 137 -16.93 -14.51 -23.89
N GLU A 138 -17.04 -15.06 -25.10
CA GLU A 138 -18.29 -14.96 -25.85
C GLU A 138 -19.07 -16.24 -25.57
N PHE A 139 -19.59 -16.40 -24.35
CA PHE A 139 -20.75 -17.26 -24.16
C PHE A 139 -21.97 -16.44 -24.61
N PRO A 140 -22.69 -16.84 -25.68
CA PRO A 140 -23.95 -16.21 -26.02
C PRO A 140 -24.88 -16.32 -24.82
N GLN A 141 -25.29 -15.19 -24.24
CA GLN A 141 -26.26 -15.12 -23.15
C GLN A 141 -27.70 -15.43 -23.60
N ASP A 142 -27.89 -16.38 -24.52
CA ASP A 142 -29.19 -16.68 -25.13
C ASP A 142 -29.80 -18.01 -24.68
N CYS A 143 -29.17 -18.80 -23.80
CA CYS A 143 -29.76 -20.08 -23.35
C CYS A 143 -30.44 -20.04 -21.97
N ARG A 144 -30.49 -18.88 -21.28
CA ARG A 144 -31.15 -18.79 -19.96
C ARG A 144 -32.66 -18.52 -20.03
N SER A 145 -33.24 -18.37 -21.22
CA SER A 145 -34.67 -18.10 -21.41
C SER A 145 -35.53 -19.33 -21.69
N MET A 146 -34.96 -20.53 -21.91
CA MET A 146 -35.74 -21.70 -22.33
C MET A 146 -36.07 -22.75 -21.26
N LEU A 147 -35.65 -22.59 -20.00
CA LEU A 147 -36.07 -23.50 -18.93
C LEU A 147 -36.35 -22.75 -17.63
N CYS A 148 -37.55 -22.15 -17.54
CA CYS A 148 -38.48 -22.30 -16.41
C CYS A 148 -39.52 -21.17 -16.35
N SER A 149 -40.79 -21.55 -16.44
CA SER A 149 -41.89 -20.98 -15.65
C SER A 149 -43.00 -22.02 -15.55
N PRO A 150 -43.88 -21.99 -14.54
CA PRO A 150 -43.70 -21.54 -13.14
C PRO A 150 -44.30 -22.56 -12.14
N GLY A 151 -43.73 -22.69 -10.94
CA GLY A 151 -44.23 -23.63 -9.93
C GLY A 151 -43.96 -23.19 -8.49
N HIS A 152 -44.83 -22.30 -8.00
CA HIS A 152 -45.31 -22.16 -6.62
C HIS A 152 -44.38 -22.36 -5.39
N ALA A 153 -44.46 -21.32 -4.56
CA ALA A 153 -44.55 -21.33 -3.09
C ALA A 153 -43.27 -21.22 -2.25
N GLY A 154 -43.25 -20.13 -1.45
CA GLY A 154 -42.58 -20.10 -0.15
C GLY A 154 -41.36 -19.18 -0.05
N GLY A 155 -41.56 -17.93 0.37
CA GLY A 155 -40.54 -17.25 1.19
C GLY A 155 -40.69 -17.67 2.66
N PRO A 156 -40.07 -16.96 3.60
CA PRO A 156 -38.76 -16.29 3.58
C PRO A 156 -37.87 -16.73 4.79
N TYR A 157 -36.71 -16.08 4.96
CA TYR A 157 -35.82 -15.98 6.16
C TYR A 157 -34.98 -17.19 6.69
N HIS A 158 -33.70 -16.84 6.97
CA HIS A 158 -32.65 -17.52 7.75
C HIS A 158 -31.76 -18.59 7.09
N ALA A 159 -30.48 -18.27 6.87
CA ALA A 159 -29.36 -18.69 7.74
C ALA A 159 -28.02 -18.59 6.98
N GLY A 160 -26.95 -18.27 7.71
CA GLY A 160 -25.64 -17.87 7.19
C GLY A 160 -24.92 -18.92 6.36
N GLY A 161 -24.23 -18.46 5.32
CA GLY A 161 -23.31 -19.29 4.56
C GLY A 161 -22.00 -19.52 5.33
N PRO A 162 -21.44 -20.74 5.32
CA PRO A 162 -20.06 -20.96 5.69
C PRO A 162 -19.15 -20.65 4.49
N TYR A 163 -18.18 -19.77 4.70
CA TYR A 163 -17.08 -19.53 3.77
C TYR A 163 -16.34 -20.87 3.48
N PRO A 164 -15.98 -21.18 2.23
CA PRO A 164 -15.19 -22.38 1.94
C PRO A 164 -13.78 -22.26 2.51
N GLN A 165 -13.41 -23.21 3.37
CA GLN A 165 -12.07 -23.34 3.96
C GLN A 165 -11.05 -23.68 2.85
N VAL A 166 -10.09 -22.78 2.62
CA VAL A 166 -8.93 -23.05 1.76
C VAL A 166 -7.94 -23.94 2.53
N PRO A 167 -7.47 -25.08 2.00
CA PRO A 167 -6.52 -25.95 2.70
C PRO A 167 -5.15 -25.27 2.84
N LEU A 168 -4.66 -25.15 4.08
CA LEU A 168 -3.30 -24.70 4.37
C LEU A 168 -2.27 -25.81 4.02
N PRO A 169 -1.10 -25.47 3.47
CA PRO A 169 -0.05 -26.44 3.16
C PRO A 169 0.60 -27.02 4.45
N PRO A 170 1.11 -28.27 4.40
CA PRO A 170 1.65 -28.95 5.57
C PRO A 170 2.96 -28.30 6.06
N ARG A 171 2.97 -27.99 7.36
CA ARG A 171 4.16 -27.55 8.11
C ARG A 171 5.18 -28.68 8.18
N VAL A 172 6.37 -28.45 7.63
CA VAL A 172 7.55 -29.30 7.83
C VAL A 172 8.04 -29.11 9.27
N LEU A 173 7.77 -30.11 10.13
CA LEU A 173 8.37 -30.23 11.46
C LEU A 173 9.73 -30.91 11.31
N GLY A 174 10.79 -30.11 11.32
CA GLY A 174 12.17 -30.60 11.48
C GLY A 174 12.35 -31.16 12.88
N GLY A 175 12.41 -32.48 13.00
CA GLY A 175 12.74 -33.20 14.23
C GLY A 175 14.21 -33.02 14.59
N ALA A 176 14.45 -32.47 15.78
CA ALA A 176 15.71 -32.57 16.48
C ALA A 176 15.93 -34.02 16.91
N GLN A 177 17.10 -34.57 16.63
CA GLN A 177 17.53 -35.86 17.17
C GLN A 177 18.73 -35.63 18.07
N VAL A 178 18.52 -35.93 19.35
CA VAL A 178 19.47 -35.85 20.45
C VAL A 178 19.91 -37.27 20.78
N ALA A 179 21.21 -37.44 21.01
CA ALA A 179 21.89 -38.45 21.83
C ALA A 179 21.50 -39.94 21.72
N SER A 180 22.50 -40.76 21.33
CA SER A 180 23.13 -41.78 22.20
C SER A 180 24.48 -42.18 21.61
#